data_AF-A0A8T5UP90-F1
#
_entry.id   AF-A0A8T5UP90-F1
#
_cell.length_a   1.000
_cell.length_b   1.000
_cell.length_c   1.000
_cell.angle_alpha   90.00
_cell.angle_beta   90.00
_cell.angle_gamma   90.00
#
_symmetry.space_group_name_H-M   'P 1'
#
loop_
_entity.id
_entity.type
_entity.pdbx_description
1 polymer ?
#
loop_
_entity_poly.entity_id
_entity_poly.type
_entity_poly.pdbx_seq_one_letter_code
_entity_poly.pdbx_strand_id
1 'polypeptide(L)'
;MTYNTEYSFFETEFEEIFNDWYEIEGVRKIKELSRHLRTLFNYKAEVIRYRFRSNINSTKNGTDPSYFTQKQEIESLTNEFITMLKSIKKSTQTLEEGIRSLFFNNNKTPLNELSEITDKLSMLLHYFSEESLCYHPKFLKFNVLLAQNICLVKKCLYTQFIKFFEELEINYNNLEGEMEFLLEMTQSVKNRKSKKQLEERLTL
;
A
#
# COMPACT_ATOMS: atom_id res chain seq x y z
N MET A 1 -9.70 -7.89 61.01
CA MET A 1 -9.12 -7.61 59.68
C MET A 1 -9.97 -8.33 58.65
N THR A 2 -11.03 -7.67 58.17
CA THR A 2 -11.86 -8.13 57.06
C THR A 2 -11.25 -7.55 55.79
N TYR A 3 -10.62 -8.41 54.99
CA TYR A 3 -10.15 -8.02 53.66
C TYR A 3 -11.37 -7.75 52.77
N ASN A 4 -11.38 -6.58 52.13
CA ASN A 4 -12.37 -6.14 51.14
C ASN A 4 -12.44 -7.16 49.99
N THR A 5 -13.40 -8.07 50.06
CA THR A 5 -13.70 -9.07 49.03
C THR A 5 -14.34 -8.45 47.79
N GLU A 6 -15.01 -7.32 47.93
CA GLU A 6 -15.60 -6.57 46.81
C GLU A 6 -14.52 -5.95 45.89
N TYR A 7 -13.39 -5.50 46.43
CA TYR A 7 -12.31 -4.90 45.63
C TYR A 7 -11.63 -5.93 44.71
N SER A 8 -11.45 -7.17 45.20
CA SER A 8 -10.85 -8.26 44.44
C SER A 8 -11.73 -8.73 43.27
N PHE A 9 -13.05 -8.60 43.39
CA PHE A 9 -14.02 -9.00 42.37
C PHE A 9 -14.12 -7.96 41.24
N PHE A 10 -14.06 -6.66 41.58
CA PHE A 10 -14.00 -5.58 40.60
C PHE A 10 -12.68 -5.56 39.81
N GLU A 11 -11.54 -5.91 40.44
CA GLU A 11 -10.26 -6.05 39.73
C GLU A 11 -10.28 -7.18 38.70
N THR A 12 -10.88 -8.33 39.03
CA THR A 12 -10.92 -9.48 38.10
C THR A 12 -11.84 -9.23 36.92
N GLU A 13 -13.00 -8.61 37.12
CA GLU A 13 -13.93 -8.27 36.03
C GLU A 13 -13.34 -7.18 35.11
N PHE A 14 -12.62 -6.21 35.65
CA PHE A 14 -11.95 -5.17 34.85
C PHE A 14 -10.77 -5.73 34.04
N GLU A 15 -10.03 -6.68 34.62
CA GLU A 15 -8.92 -7.36 33.96
C GLU A 15 -9.41 -8.31 32.87
N GLU A 16 -10.53 -9.02 33.07
CA GLU A 16 -11.22 -9.79 32.01
C GLU A 16 -11.69 -8.89 30.87
N ILE A 17 -12.38 -7.78 31.16
CA ILE A 17 -12.84 -6.84 30.12
C ILE A 17 -11.66 -6.22 29.36
N PHE A 18 -10.58 -5.86 30.04
CA PHE A 18 -9.37 -5.34 29.41
C PHE A 18 -8.68 -6.38 28.53
N ASN A 19 -8.60 -7.63 28.98
CA ASN A 19 -8.03 -8.74 28.22
C ASN A 19 -8.86 -9.07 26.98
N ASP A 20 -10.20 -9.10 27.08
CA ASP A 20 -11.09 -9.29 25.95
C ASP A 20 -10.92 -8.16 24.92
N TRP A 21 -10.80 -6.92 25.39
CA TRP A 21 -10.58 -5.76 24.52
C TRP A 21 -9.21 -5.82 23.83
N TYR A 22 -8.17 -6.24 24.56
CA TYR A 22 -6.84 -6.47 24.03
C TYR A 22 -6.80 -7.62 23.02
N GLU A 23 -7.54 -8.71 23.27
CA GLU A 23 -7.66 -9.83 22.34
C GLU A 23 -8.33 -9.37 21.05
N ILE A 24 -9.47 -8.68 21.14
CA ILE A 24 -10.20 -8.21 19.95
C ILE A 24 -9.38 -7.20 19.15
N GLU A 25 -8.84 -6.17 19.80
CA GLU A 25 -8.09 -5.11 19.13
C GLU A 25 -6.72 -5.60 18.64
N GLY A 26 -6.06 -6.44 19.44
CA GLY A 26 -4.80 -7.10 19.09
C GLY A 26 -4.96 -8.02 17.87
N VAL A 27 -5.98 -8.89 17.86
CA VAL A 27 -6.29 -9.75 16.71
C VAL A 27 -6.61 -8.93 15.47
N ARG A 28 -7.40 -7.85 15.61
CA ARG A 28 -7.71 -6.95 14.50
C ARG A 28 -6.43 -6.33 13.92
N LYS A 29 -5.53 -5.87 14.78
CA LYS A 29 -4.28 -5.25 14.38
C LYS A 29 -3.31 -6.25 13.74
N ILE A 30 -3.16 -7.45 14.30
CA ILE A 30 -2.36 -8.52 13.69
C ILE A 30 -2.88 -8.86 12.30
N LYS A 31 -4.20 -8.96 12.12
CA LYS A 31 -4.81 -9.19 10.80
C LYS A 31 -4.48 -8.06 9.82
N GLU A 32 -4.54 -6.81 10.28
CA GLU A 32 -4.17 -5.65 9.46
C GLU A 32 -2.71 -5.70 9.01
N LEU A 33 -1.77 -5.88 9.94
CA LEU A 33 -0.33 -5.98 9.64
C LEU A 33 -0.01 -7.17 8.72
N SER A 34 -0.69 -8.31 8.94
CA SER A 34 -0.56 -9.49 8.10
C SER A 34 -1.03 -9.23 6.67
N ARG A 35 -2.10 -8.45 6.47
CA ARG A 35 -2.54 -8.04 5.12
C ARG A 35 -1.48 -7.21 4.42
N HIS A 36 -0.87 -6.25 5.11
CA HIS A 36 0.21 -5.43 4.53
C HIS A 36 1.39 -6.27 4.05
N LEU A 37 1.85 -7.23 4.86
CA LEU A 37 2.92 -8.16 4.47
C LEU A 37 2.51 -9.02 3.27
N ARG A 38 1.30 -9.56 3.28
CA ARG A 38 0.78 -10.38 2.18
C ARG A 38 0.71 -9.59 0.88
N THR A 39 0.24 -8.34 0.92
CA THR A 39 0.22 -7.44 -0.24
C THR A 39 1.62 -7.21 -0.79
N LEU A 40 2.61 -6.93 0.07
CA LEU A 40 4.02 -6.81 -0.36
C LEU A 40 4.51 -8.08 -1.06
N PHE A 41 4.28 -9.26 -0.46
CA PHE A 41 4.74 -10.53 -1.03
C PHE A 41 4.05 -10.85 -2.36
N ASN A 42 2.77 -10.55 -2.49
CA ASN A 42 2.04 -10.70 -3.74
C ASN A 42 2.64 -9.80 -4.84
N TYR A 43 2.88 -8.52 -4.56
CA TYR A 43 3.52 -7.62 -5.53
C TYR A 43 4.94 -8.08 -5.89
N LYS A 44 5.71 -8.56 -4.91
CA LYS A 44 7.03 -9.16 -5.17
C LYS A 44 6.93 -10.37 -6.10
N ALA A 45 5.95 -11.24 -5.87
CA ALA A 45 5.70 -12.40 -6.73
C ALA A 45 5.29 -11.97 -8.16
N GLU A 46 4.46 -10.94 -8.31
CA GLU A 46 4.09 -10.40 -9.63
C GLU A 46 5.30 -9.80 -10.37
N VAL A 47 6.21 -9.10 -9.68
CA VAL A 47 7.46 -8.60 -10.28
C VAL A 47 8.37 -9.75 -10.74
N ILE A 48 8.49 -10.81 -9.94
CA ILE A 48 9.22 -12.03 -10.33
C ILE A 48 8.58 -12.67 -11.57
N ARG A 49 7.26 -12.85 -11.57
CA ARG A 49 6.51 -13.38 -12.73
C ARG A 49 6.72 -12.54 -13.98
N TYR A 50 6.73 -11.22 -13.84
CA TYR A 50 7.01 -10.29 -14.94
C TYR A 50 8.45 -10.45 -15.47
N ARG A 51 9.45 -10.55 -14.59
CA ARG A 51 10.87 -10.72 -14.95
C ARG A 51 11.12 -11.98 -15.79
N PHE A 52 10.53 -13.11 -15.41
CA PHE A 52 10.81 -14.41 -16.03
C PHE A 52 9.85 -14.78 -17.16
N ARG A 53 9.02 -13.84 -17.61
CA ARG A 53 8.03 -14.11 -18.65
C ARG A 53 8.66 -14.21 -20.04
N SER A 54 8.56 -15.38 -20.65
CA SER A 54 9.23 -15.70 -21.93
C SER A 54 8.58 -15.06 -23.17
N ASN A 55 7.44 -14.36 -23.04
CA ASN A 55 6.80 -13.66 -24.16
C ASN A 55 5.94 -12.49 -23.66
N ILE A 56 6.33 -11.26 -24.02
CA ILE A 56 5.56 -10.02 -23.79
C ILE A 56 4.29 -9.97 -24.66
N ASN A 57 4.17 -10.86 -25.65
CA ASN A 57 3.03 -10.92 -26.57
C ASN A 57 1.90 -11.81 -26.07
N SER A 58 1.59 -11.83 -24.77
CA SER A 58 0.32 -12.41 -24.36
C SER A 58 -0.79 -11.40 -24.68
N THR A 59 -1.49 -11.65 -25.77
CA THR A 59 -2.77 -11.05 -26.19
C THR A 59 -3.92 -11.21 -25.17
N LYS A 60 -3.61 -11.50 -23.89
CA LYS A 60 -4.50 -11.22 -22.77
C LYS A 60 -4.43 -9.72 -22.44
N ASN A 61 -4.75 -8.87 -23.41
CA ASN A 61 -5.46 -7.64 -23.10
C ASN A 61 -6.89 -8.08 -22.79
N GLY A 62 -7.06 -8.75 -21.66
CA GLY A 62 -8.38 -9.07 -21.16
C GLY A 62 -9.05 -7.75 -20.89
N THR A 63 -10.01 -7.39 -21.72
CA THR A 63 -11.10 -6.47 -21.42
C THR A 63 -11.88 -7.05 -20.24
N ASP A 64 -11.23 -7.20 -19.09
CA ASP A 64 -11.87 -7.57 -17.84
C ASP A 64 -12.44 -6.28 -17.27
N PRO A 65 -13.77 -6.07 -17.35
CA PRO A 65 -14.37 -4.83 -16.88
C PRO A 65 -14.10 -4.62 -15.38
N SER A 66 -13.93 -5.71 -14.61
CA SER A 66 -13.67 -5.64 -13.17
C SER A 66 -12.32 -5.00 -12.87
N TYR A 67 -11.27 -5.36 -13.61
CA TYR A 67 -9.94 -4.73 -13.51
C TYR A 67 -10.01 -3.22 -13.75
N PHE A 68 -10.72 -2.80 -14.81
CA PHE A 68 -10.81 -1.38 -15.16
C PHE A 68 -11.59 -0.57 -14.12
N THR A 69 -12.68 -1.13 -13.58
CA THR A 69 -13.46 -0.50 -12.51
C THR A 69 -12.62 -0.35 -11.24
N GLN A 70 -11.96 -1.41 -10.79
CA GLN A 70 -11.12 -1.36 -9.59
C GLN A 70 -9.93 -0.41 -9.77
N LYS A 71 -9.30 -0.40 -10.95
CA LYS A 71 -8.23 0.54 -11.30
C LYS A 71 -8.70 1.99 -11.19
N GLN A 72 -9.87 2.32 -11.75
CA GLN A 72 -10.43 3.67 -11.68
C GLN A 72 -10.76 4.07 -10.25
N GLU A 73 -11.28 3.15 -9.44
CA GLU A 73 -11.55 3.39 -8.02
C GLU A 73 -10.27 3.74 -7.26
N ILE A 74 -9.21 2.94 -7.42
CA ILE A 74 -7.90 3.21 -6.80
C ILE A 74 -7.35 4.56 -7.28
N GLU A 75 -7.37 4.84 -8.59
CA GLU A 75 -6.87 6.11 -9.13
C GLU A 75 -7.66 7.32 -8.59
N SER A 76 -8.98 7.21 -8.51
CA SER A 76 -9.84 8.27 -7.97
C SER A 76 -9.55 8.52 -6.49
N LEU A 77 -9.50 7.46 -5.68
CA LEU A 77 -9.23 7.58 -4.25
C LEU A 77 -7.80 8.05 -3.97
N THR A 78 -6.85 7.69 -4.84
CA THR A 78 -5.47 8.19 -4.78
C THR A 78 -5.41 9.70 -5.01
N ASN A 79 -6.21 10.23 -5.94
CA ASN A 79 -6.26 11.67 -6.18
C ASN A 79 -6.82 12.44 -4.98
N GLU A 80 -7.86 11.91 -4.34
CA GLU A 80 -8.40 12.47 -3.09
C GLU A 80 -7.34 12.44 -1.97
N PHE A 81 -6.67 11.30 -1.80
CA PHE A 81 -5.58 11.14 -0.84
C PHE A 81 -4.45 12.15 -1.06
N ILE A 82 -3.97 12.29 -2.29
CA ILE A 82 -2.92 13.28 -2.63
C ILE A 82 -3.40 14.71 -2.36
N THR A 83 -4.67 15.01 -2.66
CA THR A 83 -5.25 16.34 -2.41
C THR A 83 -5.27 16.66 -0.91
N MET A 84 -5.63 15.68 -0.08
CA MET A 84 -5.59 15.79 1.37
C MET A 84 -4.16 15.94 1.91
N LEU A 85 -3.20 15.15 1.42
CA LEU A 85 -1.80 15.31 1.81
C LEU A 85 -1.25 16.70 1.46
N LYS A 86 -1.63 17.24 0.31
CA LYS A 86 -1.25 18.61 -0.10
C LYS A 86 -1.88 19.69 0.77
N SER A 87 -3.12 19.51 1.24
CA SER A 87 -3.77 20.48 2.12
C SER A 87 -3.17 20.47 3.53
N ILE A 88 -2.69 19.30 3.99
CA ILE A 88 -2.01 19.14 5.27
C ILE A 88 -0.59 19.71 5.23
N LYS A 89 0.14 19.49 4.12
CA LYS A 89 1.53 19.93 3.99
C LYS A 89 1.63 21.44 3.77
N LYS A 90 2.10 22.17 4.78
CA LYS A 90 2.51 23.57 4.64
C LYS A 90 3.82 23.68 3.86
N SER A 91 4.04 24.80 3.16
CA SER A 91 5.19 25.01 2.26
C SER A 91 6.56 24.87 2.92
N THR A 92 6.65 25.10 4.23
CA THR A 92 7.90 25.03 5.01
C THR A 92 8.12 23.71 5.75
N GLN A 93 7.18 22.77 5.67
CA GLN A 93 7.18 21.53 6.46
C GLN A 93 7.34 20.29 5.60
N THR A 94 7.94 19.26 6.17
CA THR A 94 7.85 17.90 5.62
C THR A 94 6.41 17.39 5.75
N LEU A 95 6.05 16.37 4.96
CA LEU A 95 4.71 15.78 5.07
C LEU A 95 4.50 15.13 6.45
N GLU A 96 5.52 14.48 7.00
CA GLU A 96 5.47 13.88 8.35
C GLU A 96 5.23 14.93 9.43
N GLU A 97 5.92 16.07 9.36
CA GLU A 97 5.70 17.22 10.26
C GLU A 97 4.28 17.76 10.12
N GLY A 98 3.78 17.88 8.89
CA GLY A 98 2.40 18.30 8.61
C GLY A 98 1.38 17.39 9.28
N ILE A 99 1.50 16.07 9.11
CA ILE A 99 0.60 15.09 9.73
C ILE A 99 0.72 15.13 11.26
N ARG A 100 1.94 15.15 11.81
CA ARG A 100 2.16 15.23 13.26
C ARG A 100 1.53 16.50 13.86
N SER A 101 1.56 17.62 13.14
CA SER A 101 0.95 18.88 13.61
C SER A 101 -0.56 18.80 13.82
N LEU A 102 -1.27 17.90 13.12
CA LEU A 102 -2.72 17.71 13.29
C LEU A 102 -3.08 17.19 14.68
N PHE A 103 -2.23 16.35 15.27
CA PHE A 103 -2.42 15.85 16.63
C PHE A 103 -2.30 16.96 17.68
N PHE A 104 -1.38 17.92 17.49
CA PHE A 104 -1.17 19.03 18.44
C PHE A 104 -2.25 20.11 18.34
N ASN A 105 -2.79 20.34 17.14
CA ASN A 105 -3.83 21.35 16.92
C ASN A 105 -5.24 20.89 17.29
N ASN A 106 -5.37 19.68 17.86
CA ASN A 106 -6.63 19.03 18.23
C ASN A 106 -7.67 18.97 17.09
N ASN A 107 -7.19 19.01 15.84
CA ASN A 107 -8.04 19.02 14.65
C ASN A 107 -8.32 17.57 14.23
N LYS A 108 -9.33 16.96 14.85
CA LYS A 108 -9.64 15.53 14.67
C LYS A 108 -10.21 15.22 13.29
N THR A 109 -10.89 16.17 12.63
CA THR A 109 -11.58 15.91 11.36
C THR A 109 -10.61 15.53 10.23
N PRO A 110 -9.59 16.34 9.89
CA PRO A 110 -8.65 15.98 8.82
C PRO A 110 -7.84 14.71 9.14
N LEU A 111 -7.62 14.44 10.43
CA LEU A 111 -6.90 13.24 10.87
C LEU A 111 -7.74 11.97 10.68
N ASN A 112 -9.03 12.03 11.04
CA ASN A 112 -9.97 10.93 10.84
C ASN A 112 -10.17 10.67 9.34
N GLU A 113 -10.36 11.72 8.55
CA GLU A 113 -10.48 11.61 7.09
C GLU A 113 -9.23 11.00 6.46
N LEU A 114 -8.03 11.44 6.88
CA LEU A 114 -6.76 10.88 6.43
C LEU A 114 -6.61 9.40 6.81
N SER A 115 -7.00 9.03 8.03
CA SER A 115 -6.98 7.63 8.46
C SER A 115 -7.92 6.79 7.61
N GLU A 116 -9.16 7.25 7.40
CA GLU A 116 -10.19 6.52 6.66
C GLU A 116 -9.78 6.28 5.21
N ILE A 117 -9.29 7.31 4.52
CA ILE A 117 -8.84 7.16 3.13
C ILE A 117 -7.60 6.27 3.02
N THR A 118 -6.67 6.36 3.98
CA THR A 118 -5.47 5.51 4.02
C THR A 118 -5.83 4.05 4.22
N ASP A 119 -6.79 3.76 5.09
CA ASP A 119 -7.26 2.41 5.36
C ASP A 119 -8.05 1.83 4.17
N LYS A 120 -8.90 2.64 3.52
CA LYS A 120 -9.60 2.25 2.29
C LYS A 120 -8.61 1.91 1.17
N LEU A 121 -7.63 2.77 0.91
CA LEU A 121 -6.59 2.52 -0.08
C LEU A 121 -5.77 1.26 0.24
N SER A 122 -5.41 1.06 1.52
CA SER A 122 -4.71 -0.15 1.97
C SER A 122 -5.50 -1.43 1.67
N MET A 123 -6.82 -1.40 1.91
CA MET A 123 -7.71 -2.52 1.62
C MET A 123 -7.85 -2.75 0.12
N LEU A 124 -8.03 -1.70 -0.68
CA LEU A 124 -8.09 -1.81 -2.14
C LEU A 124 -6.80 -2.39 -2.71
N LEU A 125 -5.63 -1.90 -2.28
CA LEU A 125 -4.34 -2.47 -2.68
C LEU A 125 -4.22 -3.94 -2.29
N HIS A 126 -4.70 -4.32 -1.11
CA HIS A 126 -4.70 -5.71 -0.70
C HIS A 126 -5.57 -6.57 -1.63
N TYR A 127 -6.82 -6.20 -1.86
CA TYR A 127 -7.70 -6.91 -2.79
C TYR A 127 -7.10 -7.03 -4.17
N PHE A 128 -6.54 -5.93 -4.67
CA PHE A 128 -5.91 -5.89 -5.99
C PHE A 128 -4.64 -6.75 -6.06
N SER A 129 -3.91 -6.90 -4.95
CA SER A 129 -2.73 -7.77 -4.87
C SER A 129 -3.07 -9.26 -4.92
N GLU A 130 -4.29 -9.65 -4.57
CA GLU A 130 -4.75 -11.04 -4.68
C GLU A 130 -5.08 -11.42 -6.13
N GLU A 131 -5.18 -10.43 -7.03
CA GLU A 131 -5.34 -10.61 -8.46
C GLU A 131 -3.98 -10.69 -9.20
N SER A 132 -3.95 -11.22 -10.43
CA SER A 132 -2.69 -11.32 -11.19
C SER A 132 -2.38 -10.05 -12.00
N LEU A 133 -1.44 -9.25 -11.49
CA LEU A 133 -1.06 -7.94 -12.05
C LEU A 133 0.13 -7.97 -13.00
N CYS A 134 0.77 -9.12 -13.22
CA CYS A 134 1.95 -9.26 -14.08
C CYS A 134 1.69 -8.89 -15.55
N TYR A 135 0.42 -8.75 -15.95
CA TYR A 135 0.01 -8.27 -17.28
C TYR A 135 -0.03 -6.73 -17.37
N HIS A 136 -0.03 -6.03 -16.23
CA HIS A 136 -0.16 -4.58 -16.13
C HIS A 136 1.00 -3.96 -15.34
N PRO A 137 2.25 -4.11 -15.80
CA PRO A 137 3.43 -3.72 -15.04
C PRO A 137 3.49 -2.22 -14.71
N LYS A 138 2.92 -1.35 -15.56
CA LYS A 138 2.81 0.08 -15.26
C LYS A 138 1.88 0.36 -14.08
N PHE A 139 0.77 -0.37 -14.00
CA PHE A 139 -0.19 -0.21 -12.92
C PHE A 139 0.31 -0.86 -11.63
N LEU A 140 1.00 -1.99 -11.73
CA LEU A 140 1.73 -2.57 -10.60
C LEU A 140 2.76 -1.58 -10.02
N LYS A 141 3.53 -0.86 -10.86
CA LYS A 141 4.46 0.18 -10.39
C LYS A 141 3.72 1.30 -9.66
N PHE A 142 2.60 1.76 -10.21
CA PHE A 142 1.75 2.75 -9.57
C PHE A 142 1.26 2.28 -8.19
N ASN A 143 0.83 1.02 -8.06
CA ASN A 143 0.39 0.45 -6.78
C ASN A 143 1.54 0.34 -5.76
N VAL A 144 2.76 0.01 -6.21
CA VAL A 144 3.95 -0.01 -5.34
C VAL A 144 4.25 1.40 -4.81
N LEU A 145 4.26 2.41 -5.68
CA LEU A 145 4.43 3.81 -5.28
C LEU A 145 3.34 4.28 -4.30
N LEU A 146 2.09 3.91 -4.56
CA LEU A 146 0.98 4.22 -3.66
C LEU A 146 1.15 3.55 -2.29
N ALA A 147 1.61 2.30 -2.26
CA ALA A 147 1.88 1.57 -1.02
C ALA A 147 3.01 2.24 -0.19
N GLN A 148 4.07 2.77 -0.83
CA GLN A 148 5.10 3.56 -0.13
C GLN A 148 4.48 4.78 0.56
N ASN A 149 3.66 5.55 -0.15
CA ASN A 149 3.01 6.75 0.41
C ASN A 149 2.06 6.39 1.57
N ILE A 150 1.34 5.27 1.46
CA ILE A 150 0.51 4.74 2.55
C ILE A 150 1.36 4.36 3.76
N CYS A 151 2.52 3.73 3.57
CA CYS A 151 3.43 3.38 4.66
C CYS A 151 3.92 4.63 5.39
N LEU A 152 4.29 5.68 4.66
CA LEU A 152 4.68 6.98 5.24
C LEU A 152 3.55 7.56 6.10
N VAL A 153 2.32 7.56 5.60
CA VAL A 153 1.18 8.08 6.37
C VAL A 153 0.87 7.20 7.58
N LYS A 154 0.84 5.87 7.42
CA LYS A 154 0.58 4.93 8.51
C LYS A 154 1.65 5.00 9.60
N LYS A 155 2.92 5.23 9.24
CA LYS A 155 4.00 5.51 10.19
C LYS A 155 3.71 6.73 11.07
N CYS A 156 3.10 7.78 10.51
CA CYS A 156 2.68 8.96 11.27
C CYS A 156 1.43 8.71 12.11
N LEU A 157 0.45 7.97 11.60
CA LEU A 157 -0.83 7.73 12.27
C LEU A 157 -0.74 6.67 13.38
N TYR A 158 0.14 5.68 13.22
CA TYR A 158 0.25 4.50 14.09
C TYR A 158 1.67 4.38 14.66
N THR A 159 2.02 5.30 15.57
CA THR A 159 3.38 5.43 16.13
C THR A 159 3.88 4.18 16.83
N GLN A 160 2.99 3.36 17.41
CA GLN A 160 3.34 2.08 18.02
C GLN A 160 3.86 1.03 17.01
N PHE A 161 3.58 1.21 15.71
CA PHE A 161 4.01 0.33 14.63
C PHE A 161 4.98 1.04 13.66
N ILE A 162 5.62 2.13 14.10
CA ILE A 162 6.56 2.92 13.29
C ILE A 162 7.59 2.05 12.56
N LYS A 163 8.30 1.19 13.29
CA LYS A 163 9.35 0.32 12.73
C LYS A 163 8.82 -0.65 11.67
N PHE A 164 7.60 -1.15 11.85
CA PHE A 164 6.96 -2.04 10.88
C PHE A 164 6.71 -1.29 9.57
N PHE A 165 6.12 -0.09 9.64
CA PHE A 165 5.83 0.69 8.44
C PHE A 165 7.08 1.29 7.79
N GLU A 166 8.12 1.61 8.55
CA GLU A 166 9.44 2.01 8.01
C GLU A 166 10.07 0.87 7.21
N GLU A 167 10.11 -0.34 7.76
CA GLU A 167 10.64 -1.50 7.06
C GLU A 167 9.80 -1.81 5.81
N LEU A 168 8.48 -1.72 5.91
CA LEU A 168 7.58 -1.94 4.78
C LEU A 168 7.80 -0.89 3.66
N GLU A 169 7.99 0.38 4.03
CA GLU A 169 8.35 1.48 3.12
C GLU A 169 9.65 1.17 2.36
N ILE A 170 10.71 0.76 3.07
CA ILE A 170 12.00 0.35 2.48
C ILE A 170 11.81 -0.80 1.48
N ASN A 171 11.02 -1.81 1.84
CA ASN A 171 10.76 -2.95 0.97
C ASN A 171 10.01 -2.55 -0.32
N TYR A 172 9.05 -1.63 -0.23
CA TYR A 172 8.39 -1.09 -1.42
C TYR A 172 9.31 -0.19 -2.26
N ASN A 173 10.21 0.58 -1.66
CA ASN A 173 11.24 1.35 -2.38
C ASN A 173 12.17 0.43 -3.20
N ASN A 174 12.63 -0.66 -2.58
CA ASN A 174 13.44 -1.66 -3.28
C ASN A 174 12.67 -2.30 -4.44
N LEU A 175 11.39 -2.61 -4.23
CA LEU A 175 10.54 -3.20 -5.26
C LEU A 175 10.31 -2.25 -6.44
N GLU A 176 10.10 -0.97 -6.19
CA GLU A 176 10.01 0.06 -7.23
C GLU A 176 11.29 0.13 -8.07
N GLY A 177 12.46 0.14 -7.44
CA GLY A 177 13.75 0.14 -8.14
C GLY A 177 13.92 -1.07 -9.06
N GLU A 178 13.51 -2.26 -8.59
CA GLU A 178 13.49 -3.46 -9.45
C GLU A 178 12.53 -3.32 -10.63
N MET A 179 11.37 -2.67 -10.44
CA MET A 179 10.39 -2.46 -11.51
C MET A 179 10.87 -1.44 -12.54
N GLU A 180 11.47 -0.33 -12.12
CA GLU A 180 12.03 0.68 -13.04
C GLU A 180 13.03 0.03 -13.99
N PHE A 181 13.99 -0.71 -13.43
CA PHE A 181 14.99 -1.42 -14.20
C PHE A 181 14.36 -2.40 -15.22
N LEU A 182 13.35 -3.17 -14.81
CA LEU A 182 12.69 -4.13 -15.70
C LEU A 182 11.88 -3.44 -16.82
N LEU A 183 11.23 -2.33 -16.52
CA LEU A 183 10.45 -1.56 -17.50
C LEU A 183 11.35 -0.90 -18.54
N GLU A 184 12.47 -0.31 -18.12
CA GLU A 184 13.48 0.26 -19.01
C GLU A 184 14.10 -0.81 -19.93
N MET A 185 14.49 -1.96 -19.36
CA MET A 185 15.05 -3.07 -20.13
C MET A 185 14.04 -3.58 -21.17
N THR A 186 12.76 -3.70 -20.79
CA THR A 186 11.70 -4.13 -21.71
C THR A 186 11.51 -3.16 -22.87
N GLN A 187 11.51 -1.85 -22.61
CA GLN A 187 11.33 -0.83 -23.64
C GLN A 187 12.50 -0.81 -24.63
N SER A 188 13.74 -0.95 -24.16
CA SER A 188 14.92 -0.99 -25.01
C SER A 188 14.93 -2.22 -25.95
N VAL A 189 14.53 -3.40 -25.45
CA VAL A 189 14.41 -4.63 -26.25
C VAL A 189 13.31 -4.50 -27.30
N LYS A 190 12.17 -3.91 -26.96
CA LYS A 190 11.07 -3.67 -27.91
C LYS A 190 11.51 -2.75 -29.05
N ASN A 191 12.20 -1.66 -28.73
CA ASN A 191 12.72 -0.72 -29.73
C ASN A 191 13.75 -1.38 -30.67
N ARG A 192 14.64 -2.24 -30.14
CA ARG A 192 15.61 -3.00 -30.95
C ARG A 192 14.92 -3.99 -31.89
N LYS A 193 13.89 -4.70 -31.44
CA LYS A 193 13.11 -5.63 -32.28
C LYS A 193 12.37 -4.89 -33.40
N SER A 194 11.70 -3.78 -33.10
CA SER A 194 11.00 -2.98 -34.11
C SER A 194 11.95 -2.41 -35.17
N LYS A 195 13.15 -1.97 -34.76
CA LYS A 195 14.17 -1.47 -35.68
C LYS A 195 14.65 -2.57 -36.64
N LYS A 196 14.96 -3.77 -36.13
CA LYS A 196 15.33 -4.92 -36.97
C LYS A 196 14.23 -5.30 -37.96
N GLN A 197 12.97 -5.36 -37.52
CA GLN A 197 11.85 -5.65 -38.41
C GLN A 197 11.64 -4.60 -39.51
N LEU A 198 11.93 -3.33 -39.21
CA LEU A 198 11.89 -2.25 -40.20
C LEU A 198 13.05 -2.37 -41.21
N GLU A 199 14.26 -2.64 -40.74
CA GLU A 199 15.45 -2.86 -41.58
C GLU A 199 15.27 -4.06 -42.52
N GLU A 200 14.71 -5.17 -42.03
CA GLU A 200 14.37 -6.37 -42.83
C GLU A 200 13.29 -6.11 -43.88
N ARG A 201 12.36 -5.16 -43.65
CA ARG A 201 11.33 -4.77 -44.64
C ARG A 201 11.81 -3.77 -45.68
N LEU A 202 12.85 -3.01 -45.38
CA LEU A 202 13.45 -2.03 -46.29
C LEU A 202 14.50 -2.65 -47.23
N THR A 203 14.88 -3.91 -46.98
CA THR A 203 15.85 -4.68 -47.78
C THR A 203 15.19 -5.72 -48.70
N LEU A 204 13.85 -5.68 -48.80
CA LEU A 204 13.01 -6.40 -49.78
C LEU A 204 12.49 -5.42 -50.83
#